data_AF-A0A0N4W2P0-F1
#
_entry.id   AF-A0A0N4W2P0-F1
#
_cell.length_a   1.000
_cell.length_b   1.000
_cell.length_c   1.000
_cell.angle_alpha   90.00
_cell.angle_beta   90.00
_cell.angle_gamma   90.00
#
_symmetry.space_group_name_H-M   'P 1'
#
loop_
_entity.id
_entity.type
_entity.pdbx_description
1 polymer ?
#
loop_
_entity_poly.entity_id
_entity_poly.type
_entity_poly.pdbx_seq_one_letter_code
_entity_poly.pdbx_strand_id
1 'polypeptide(L)'
;LEKRQEPLDAVVEFQIDDSLLERRITGRLFHLKSGRSYHTDFNPPKEHMKDDITGEPLVRRSDDNLEALRKRLSAYHSMTTPLVGYYQKRGIHTAVDASKSLADVSLKIDQIFAKLALREKVCACNYCRFQSFHIYTERSRAHFFAM
;
A
#
# COMPACT_ATOMS: atom_id res chain seq x y z
N LEU A 1 -0.02 0.15 21.35
CA LEU A 1 1.40 -0.03 21.03
C LEU A 1 2.26 0.06 22.29
N GLU A 2 2.19 1.16 23.05
CA GLU A 2 2.95 1.29 24.32
C GLU A 2 2.65 0.20 25.35
N LYS A 3 1.38 -0.19 25.53
CA LYS A 3 0.99 -1.32 26.39
C LYS A 3 1.57 -2.68 25.96
N ARG A 4 1.95 -2.82 24.68
CA ARG A 4 2.52 -4.05 24.11
C ARG A 4 4.04 -4.00 23.95
N GLN A 5 4.67 -2.86 24.25
CA GLN A 5 6.11 -2.63 24.05
C GLN A 5 6.61 -2.95 22.63
N GLU A 6 5.72 -2.89 21.63
CA GLU A 6 6.06 -3.09 20.22
C GLU A 6 6.25 -1.71 19.55
N PRO A 7 7.44 -1.40 19.02
CA PRO A 7 7.66 -0.18 18.28
C PRO A 7 6.88 -0.19 16.96
N LEU A 8 6.50 0.99 16.49
CA LEU A 8 5.88 1.16 15.17
C LEU A 8 6.95 1.54 14.17
N ASP A 9 7.18 0.69 13.16
CA ASP A 9 8.28 0.85 12.22
C ASP A 9 7.96 1.82 11.08
N ALA A 10 6.71 1.79 10.60
CA ALA A 10 6.26 2.62 9.50
C ALA A 10 4.76 2.92 9.55
N VAL A 11 4.39 4.05 8.95
CA VAL A 11 3.01 4.48 8.68
C VAL A 11 2.92 4.82 7.20
N VAL A 12 2.09 4.09 6.47
CA VAL A 12 1.87 4.30 5.03
C VAL A 12 0.55 5.04 4.84
N GLU A 13 0.60 6.20 4.19
CA GLU A 13 -0.58 6.98 3.83
C GLU A 13 -0.86 6.82 2.34
N PHE A 14 -2.08 6.41 2.00
CA PHE A 14 -2.54 6.34 0.61
C PHE A 14 -3.13 7.68 0.21
N GLN A 15 -2.34 8.49 -0.47
CA GLN A 15 -2.77 9.80 -0.95
C GLN A 15 -3.47 9.67 -2.30
N ILE A 16 -4.66 10.23 -2.39
CA ILE A 16 -5.44 10.29 -3.62
C ILE A 16 -6.24 11.59 -3.64
N ASP A 17 -6.43 12.14 -4.83
CA ASP A 17 -7.29 13.30 -5.01
C ASP A 17 -8.76 12.94 -4.74
N ASP A 18 -9.46 13.79 -3.98
CA ASP A 18 -10.85 13.58 -3.57
C ASP A 18 -11.80 13.44 -4.78
N SER A 19 -11.56 14.19 -5.87
CA SER A 19 -12.39 14.11 -7.07
C SER A 19 -12.19 12.79 -7.81
N LEU A 20 -10.96 12.27 -7.83
CA LEU A 20 -10.69 10.94 -8.38
C LEU A 20 -11.32 9.84 -7.52
N LEU A 21 -11.29 9.99 -6.19
CA LEU A 21 -11.94 9.05 -5.29
C LEU A 21 -13.47 9.08 -5.46
N GLU A 22 -14.06 10.26 -5.63
CA GLU A 22 -15.48 10.43 -5.93
C GLU A 22 -15.89 9.68 -7.19
N ARG A 23 -15.13 9.85 -8.28
CA ARG A 23 -15.36 9.13 -9.52
C ARG A 23 -15.26 7.62 -9.34
N ARG A 24 -14.24 7.16 -8.59
CA ARG A 24 -14.00 5.73 -8.32
C ARG A 24 -15.08 5.08 -7.47
N ILE A 25 -15.67 5.81 -6.52
CA ILE A 25 -16.69 5.27 -5.60
C ILE A 25 -18.06 5.27 -6.26
N THR A 26 -18.46 6.39 -6.86
CA THR A 26 -19.80 6.54 -7.45
C THR A 26 -20.02 5.67 -8.70
N GLY A 27 -18.94 5.29 -9.38
CA GLY A 27 -18.98 4.39 -10.54
C GLY A 27 -19.03 2.90 -10.22
N ARG A 28 -18.97 2.47 -8.95
CA ARG A 28 -18.92 1.05 -8.56
C ARG A 28 -20.24 0.33 -8.84
N LEU A 29 -20.12 -0.86 -9.40
CA LEU A 29 -21.22 -1.76 -9.72
C LEU A 29 -20.89 -3.15 -9.17
N PHE A 30 -21.88 -3.88 -8.68
CA PHE A 30 -21.68 -5.20 -8.06
C PHE A 30 -22.68 -6.21 -8.58
N HIS A 31 -22.20 -7.42 -8.81
CA HIS A 31 -23.07 -8.57 -8.95
C HIS A 31 -23.19 -9.29 -7.59
N LEU A 32 -24.35 -9.17 -6.93
CA LEU A 32 -24.54 -9.63 -5.54
C LEU A 32 -24.28 -11.13 -5.33
N LYS A 33 -24.65 -11.98 -6.29
CA LYS A 33 -24.51 -13.43 -6.13
C LYS A 33 -23.07 -13.90 -6.24
N SER A 34 -22.27 -13.26 -7.09
CA SER A 34 -20.89 -13.68 -7.35
C SER A 34 -19.84 -12.87 -6.58
N GLY A 35 -20.17 -11.67 -6.14
CA GLY A 35 -19.22 -10.71 -5.57
C GLY A 35 -18.35 -9.99 -6.61
N ARG A 36 -18.53 -10.25 -7.91
CA ARG A 36 -17.81 -9.52 -8.97
C ARG A 36 -18.13 -8.03 -8.91
N SER A 37 -17.09 -7.23 -9.10
CA SER A 37 -17.18 -5.77 -9.12
C SER A 37 -16.85 -5.24 -10.51
N TYR A 38 -17.67 -4.30 -10.96
CA TYR A 38 -17.50 -3.56 -12.20
C TYR A 38 -17.40 -2.07 -11.88
N HIS A 39 -17.01 -1.28 -12.87
CA HIS A 39 -16.98 0.17 -12.75
C HIS A 39 -17.43 0.80 -14.07
N THR A 40 -18.27 1.82 -14.03
CA THR A 40 -18.79 2.47 -15.26
C THR A 40 -17.70 2.90 -16.24
N ASP A 41 -16.60 3.44 -15.74
CA ASP A 41 -15.52 3.99 -16.57
C ASP A 41 -14.27 3.08 -16.66
N PHE A 42 -13.80 2.52 -15.53
CA PHE A 42 -12.51 1.81 -15.47
C PHE A 42 -12.59 0.32 -15.78
N ASN A 43 -13.75 -0.31 -15.58
CA ASN A 43 -13.99 -1.73 -15.86
C ASN A 43 -15.49 -1.93 -16.20
N PRO A 44 -15.96 -1.36 -17.31
CA PRO A 44 -17.38 -1.40 -17.67
C PRO A 44 -17.83 -2.83 -17.95
N PRO A 45 -19.07 -3.19 -17.56
CA PRO A 45 -19.65 -4.44 -18.03
C PRO A 45 -19.86 -4.38 -19.54
N LYS A 46 -19.86 -5.54 -20.20
CA LYS A 46 -20.11 -5.68 -21.64
C LYS A 46 -21.51 -5.17 -22.01
N GLU A 47 -22.49 -5.45 -21.17
CA GLU A 47 -23.85 -4.94 -21.27
C GLU A 47 -24.17 -4.02 -20.09
N HIS A 48 -24.89 -2.93 -20.36
CA HIS A 48 -25.23 -1.95 -19.32
C HIS A 48 -26.00 -2.61 -18.17
N MET A 49 -25.46 -2.45 -16.95
CA MET A 49 -26.05 -2.97 -15.70
C MET A 49 -26.26 -4.49 -15.67
N LYS A 50 -25.45 -5.27 -16.40
CA LYS A 50 -25.49 -6.74 -16.36
C LYS A 50 -24.12 -7.36 -16.10
N ASP A 51 -24.12 -8.48 -15.41
CA ASP A 51 -22.93 -9.29 -15.18
C ASP A 51 -22.49 -9.99 -16.47
N ASP A 52 -21.19 -9.94 -16.76
CA ASP A 52 -20.62 -10.47 -18.01
C ASP A 52 -20.68 -12.00 -18.16
N ILE A 53 -20.89 -12.72 -17.05
CA ILE A 53 -20.88 -14.18 -17.03
C ILE A 53 -22.30 -14.73 -16.91
N THR A 54 -23.10 -14.19 -15.98
CA THR A 54 -24.45 -14.69 -15.70
C THR A 54 -25.54 -13.92 -16.44
N GLY A 55 -25.27 -12.70 -16.91
CA GLY A 55 -26.28 -11.81 -17.50
C GLY A 55 -27.25 -11.21 -16.48
N GLU A 56 -27.05 -11.47 -15.19
CA GLU A 56 -27.89 -10.99 -14.11
C GLU A 56 -27.65 -9.50 -13.83
N PRO A 57 -28.62 -8.78 -13.22
CA PRO A 57 -28.50 -7.35 -13.00
C PRO A 57 -27.39 -7.01 -12.00
N LEU A 58 -26.64 -5.96 -12.32
CA LEU A 58 -25.71 -5.31 -11.40
C LEU A 58 -26.46 -4.31 -10.51
N VAL A 59 -25.93 -4.10 -9.32
CA VAL A 59 -26.47 -3.12 -8.36
C VAL A 59 -25.40 -2.13 -7.94
N ARG A 60 -25.84 -0.92 -7.59
CA ARG A 60 -25.03 0.05 -6.87
C ARG A 60 -25.31 -0.09 -5.38
N ARG A 61 -24.29 0.08 -4.55
CA ARG A 61 -24.50 0.16 -3.10
C ARG A 61 -25.16 1.48 -2.75
N SER A 62 -26.03 1.46 -1.72
CA SER A 62 -26.73 2.66 -1.27
C SER A 62 -25.79 3.74 -0.70
N ASP A 63 -24.64 3.35 -0.18
CA ASP A 63 -23.65 4.25 0.42
C ASP A 63 -22.59 4.79 -0.55
N ASP A 64 -22.55 4.29 -1.79
CA ASP A 64 -21.64 4.76 -2.85
C ASP A 64 -22.25 5.99 -3.56
N ASN A 65 -22.61 7.01 -2.78
CA ASN A 65 -23.18 8.27 -3.28
C ASN A 65 -22.37 9.50 -2.83
N LEU A 66 -22.56 10.61 -3.53
CA LEU A 66 -21.80 11.84 -3.33
C LEU A 66 -21.91 12.42 -1.92
N GLU A 67 -23.12 12.43 -1.36
CA GLU A 67 -23.37 13.00 -0.04
C GLU A 67 -22.66 12.19 1.06
N ALA A 68 -22.80 10.86 1.01
CA ALA A 68 -22.15 9.94 1.94
C ALA A 68 -20.62 10.03 1.83
N LEU A 69 -20.08 10.13 0.62
CA LEU A 69 -18.65 10.25 0.41
C LEU A 69 -18.09 11.56 0.95
N ARG A 70 -18.74 12.70 0.70
CA ARG A 70 -18.30 14.00 1.21
C ARG A 70 -18.24 14.03 2.74
N LYS A 71 -19.25 13.43 3.40
CA LYS A 71 -19.26 13.27 4.86
C LYS A 71 -18.06 12.44 5.34
N ARG A 72 -17.77 11.32 4.67
CA ARG A 72 -16.61 10.46 4.98
C ARG A 72 -15.28 11.16 4.77
N LEU A 73 -15.12 11.90 3.67
CA LEU A 73 -13.91 12.66 3.36
C LEU A 73 -13.66 13.79 4.37
N SER A 74 -14.71 14.53 4.75
CA SER A 74 -14.58 15.56 5.79
C SER A 74 -14.16 14.98 7.15
N ALA A 75 -14.75 13.84 7.54
CA ALA A 75 -14.33 13.13 8.75
C ALA A 75 -12.88 12.62 8.64
N TYR A 76 -12.48 12.10 7.48
CA TYR A 76 -11.12 11.66 7.22
C TYR A 76 -10.12 12.81 7.37
N HIS A 77 -10.37 13.96 6.73
CA HIS A 77 -9.49 15.12 6.78
C HIS A 77 -9.40 15.75 8.17
N SER A 78 -10.49 15.76 8.94
CA SER A 78 -10.48 16.30 10.31
C SER A 78 -9.72 15.40 11.30
N MET A 79 -9.83 14.08 11.16
CA MET A 79 -9.25 13.12 12.11
C MET A 79 -7.86 12.60 11.71
N THR A 80 -7.61 12.42 10.41
CA THR A 80 -6.41 11.71 9.91
C THR A 80 -5.29 12.67 9.56
N THR A 81 -5.59 13.86 9.02
CA THR A 81 -4.58 14.87 8.67
C THR A 81 -3.69 15.26 9.86
N PRO A 82 -4.19 15.43 11.10
CA PRO A 82 -3.33 15.69 12.26
C PRO A 82 -2.37 14.52 12.58
N LEU A 83 -2.79 13.28 12.32
CA LEU A 83 -1.96 12.09 12.54
C LEU A 83 -0.80 12.01 11.54
N VAL A 84 -1.01 12.46 10.30
CA VAL A 84 0.06 12.56 9.30
C VAL A 84 1.20 13.41 9.84
N GLY A 85 0.90 14.62 10.33
CA GLY A 85 1.91 15.49 10.94
C GLY A 85 2.59 14.88 12.16
N TYR A 86 1.85 14.14 13.00
CA TYR A 86 2.41 13.42 14.14
C TYR A 86 3.44 12.36 13.72
N TYR A 87 3.13 11.54 12.72
CA TYR A 87 4.02 10.47 12.25
C TYR A 87 5.16 10.96 11.35
N GLN A 88 4.97 12.07 10.64
CA GLN A 88 6.03 12.78 9.91
C GLN A 88 7.12 13.27 10.86
N LYS A 89 6.75 13.89 12.00
CA LYS A 89 7.72 14.32 13.03
C LYS A 89 8.52 13.17 13.62
N ARG A 90 7.96 11.96 13.63
CA ARG A 90 8.62 10.73 14.10
C ARG A 90 9.50 10.06 13.01
N GLY A 91 9.47 10.55 11.78
CA GLY A 91 10.28 10.03 10.68
C GLY A 91 9.90 8.63 10.19
N ILE A 92 8.68 8.17 10.53
CA ILE A 92 8.16 6.83 10.14
C ILE A 92 7.00 6.90 9.15
N HIS A 93 6.57 8.11 8.76
CA HIS A 93 5.52 8.30 7.76
C HIS A 93 6.07 8.20 6.33
N THR A 94 5.30 7.58 5.44
CA THR A 94 5.55 7.58 4.00
C THR A 94 4.23 7.68 3.25
N ALA A 95 4.09 8.70 2.41
CA ALA A 95 2.96 8.85 1.50
C ALA A 95 3.18 8.04 0.21
N VAL A 96 2.13 7.38 -0.25
CA VAL A 96 2.07 6.62 -1.50
C VAL A 96 0.92 7.15 -2.34
N ASP A 97 1.21 7.50 -3.59
CA ASP A 97 0.21 7.96 -4.56
C ASP A 97 -0.69 6.79 -4.99
N ALA A 98 -1.91 6.78 -4.46
CA ALA A 98 -2.94 5.77 -4.73
C ALA A 98 -3.76 6.05 -6.00
N SER A 99 -3.44 7.09 -6.75
CA SER A 99 -4.02 7.32 -8.08
C SER A 99 -3.46 6.37 -9.15
N LYS A 100 -2.27 5.81 -8.92
CA LYS A 100 -1.56 4.91 -9.84
C LYS A 100 -2.20 3.54 -9.96
N SER A 101 -1.64 2.71 -10.84
CA SER A 101 -2.09 1.33 -11.03
C SER A 101 -1.83 0.49 -9.77
N LEU A 102 -2.59 -0.59 -9.59
CA LEU A 102 -2.39 -1.50 -8.47
C LEU A 102 -0.95 -2.06 -8.42
N ALA A 103 -0.36 -2.34 -9.59
CA ALA A 103 1.01 -2.84 -9.68
C ALA A 103 2.03 -1.82 -9.17
N ASP A 104 1.89 -0.55 -9.56
CA ASP A 104 2.79 0.52 -9.12
C ASP A 104 2.68 0.77 -7.61
N VAL A 105 1.45 0.79 -7.09
CA VAL A 105 1.19 0.99 -5.66
C VAL A 105 1.74 -0.18 -4.85
N SER A 106 1.52 -1.43 -5.29
CA SER A 106 2.06 -2.63 -4.64
C SER A 106 3.58 -2.59 -4.61
N LEU A 107 4.21 -2.31 -5.75
CA LEU A 107 5.67 -2.21 -5.85
C LEU A 107 6.22 -1.13 -4.91
N LYS A 108 5.52 0.00 -4.77
CA LYS A 108 5.93 1.06 -3.84
C LYS A 108 5.87 0.62 -2.38
N ILE A 109 4.83 -0.13 -2.00
CA ILE A 109 4.70 -0.70 -0.66
C ILE A 109 5.81 -1.72 -0.40
N ASP A 110 6.09 -2.60 -1.36
CA ASP A 110 7.14 -3.60 -1.25
C ASP A 110 8.52 -2.96 -1.05
N GLN A 111 8.78 -1.84 -1.75
CA GLN A 111 9.99 -1.05 -1.55
C GLN A 111 10.09 -0.46 -0.13
N ILE A 112 8.97 -0.04 0.45
CA ILE A 112 8.92 0.47 1.84
C ILE A 112 9.28 -0.67 2.80
N PHE A 113 8.67 -1.84 2.66
CA PHE A 113 8.97 -2.99 3.50
C PHE A 113 10.40 -3.49 3.34
N ALA A 114 10.93 -3.55 2.11
CA ALA A 114 12.31 -3.93 1.85
C ALA A 114 13.30 -2.96 2.54
N LYS A 115 13.02 -1.66 2.53
CA LYS A 115 13.84 -0.65 3.21
C LYS A 115 13.86 -0.85 4.73
N LEU A 116 12.72 -1.22 5.33
CA LEU A 116 12.63 -1.50 6.76
C LEU A 116 13.42 -2.76 7.13
N ALA A 117 13.30 -3.83 6.34
CA ALA A 117 14.07 -5.06 6.55
C ALA A 117 15.59 -4.84 6.46
N LEU A 118 16.05 -3.93 5.59
CA LEU A 118 17.47 -3.54 5.52
C LEU A 118 17.90 -2.74 6.75
N ARG A 119 17.04 -1.86 7.28
CA ARG A 119 17.33 -1.06 8.48
C ARG A 119 17.54 -1.95 9.71
N GLU A 120 16.74 -3.01 9.85
CA GLU A 120 16.92 -4.00 10.91
C GLU A 120 18.25 -4.75 10.79
N LYS A 121 18.65 -5.15 9.58
CA LYS A 121 19.93 -5.85 9.35
C LYS A 121 21.15 -4.97 9.64
N VAL A 122 21.08 -3.68 9.30
CA VAL A 122 22.14 -2.71 9.63
C VAL A 122 22.19 -2.46 11.14
N CYS A 123 21.05 -2.36 11.82
CA CYS A 123 21.00 -2.23 13.28
C CYS A 123 21.45 -3.51 14.02
N ALA A 124 21.13 -4.71 13.52
CA ALA A 124 21.61 -5.97 14.08
C ALA A 124 23.14 -6.12 13.93
N CYS A 125 23.74 -5.47 12.93
CA CYS A 125 25.19 -5.41 12.74
C CYS A 125 25.88 -4.39 13.67
N ASN A 126 25.14 -3.53 14.39
CA ASN A 126 25.75 -2.58 15.35
C ASN A 126 26.24 -3.23 16.65
N TYR A 127 26.10 -4.55 16.81
CA TYR A 127 26.89 -5.28 17.81
C TYR A 127 28.36 -5.50 17.39
N CYS A 128 28.76 -5.05 16.20
CA CYS A 128 30.16 -5.07 15.77
C CYS A 128 30.83 -3.69 15.88
N ARG A 129 30.68 -3.01 17.02
CA ARG A 129 31.38 -1.73 17.32
C ARG A 129 32.65 -1.89 18.17
N PHE A 130 33.05 -3.11 18.47
CA PHE A 130 34.38 -3.40 19.04
C PHE A 130 34.86 -4.75 18.50
N GLN A 131 35.46 -4.76 17.32
CA GLN A 131 36.76 -5.41 17.11
C GLN A 131 37.23 -5.12 15.69
N SER A 132 38.45 -4.60 15.66
CA SER A 132 39.37 -4.38 14.56
C SER A 132 38.98 -4.93 13.19
N PHE A 133 39.01 -4.00 12.23
CA PHE A 133 39.31 -4.26 10.82
C PHE A 133 40.18 -5.51 10.63
N HIS A 134 39.63 -6.52 9.97
CA HIS A 134 40.35 -7.40 9.06
C HIS A 134 39.42 -7.71 7.88
N ILE A 135 39.56 -6.92 6.83
CA ILE A 135 38.98 -7.20 5.52
C ILE A 135 39.85 -8.32 4.93
N TYR A 136 39.37 -9.56 4.97
CA TYR A 136 39.89 -10.59 4.06
C TYR A 136 38.97 -10.68 2.85
N THR A 137 39.33 -9.93 1.81
CA THR A 137 38.96 -10.28 0.44
C THR A 137 40.06 -11.17 -0.12
N GLU A 138 39.80 -12.46 -0.29
CA GLU A 138 40.59 -13.28 -1.22
C GLU A 138 39.70 -13.94 -2.26
N ARG A 139 39.68 -13.27 -3.41
CA ARG A 139 39.49 -13.85 -4.72
C ARG A 139 40.72 -14.72 -5.03
N SER A 140 40.50 -15.80 -5.78
CA SER A 140 41.47 -16.57 -6.57
C SER A 140 42.34 -17.63 -5.87
N ARG A 141 42.11 -18.90 -6.21
CA ARG A 141 42.98 -19.66 -7.12
C ARG A 141 42.39 -21.02 -7.48
N ALA A 142 42.29 -21.26 -8.79
CA ALA A 142 42.24 -22.58 -9.37
C ALA A 142 43.65 -23.22 -9.32
N HIS A 143 43.73 -24.53 -9.07
CA HIS A 143 44.79 -25.48 -9.45
C HIS A 143 44.25 -26.87 -9.05
N PHE A 144 43.87 -27.77 -9.97
CA PHE A 144 44.72 -28.66 -10.78
C PHE A 144 45.79 -29.39 -9.95
N PHE A 145 45.53 -30.65 -9.57
CA PHE A 145 46.49 -31.76 -9.71
C PHE A 145 45.80 -33.12 -9.55
N ALA A 146 46.25 -34.05 -10.39
CA ALA A 146 45.78 -35.42 -10.54
C ALA A 146 46.23 -36.35 -9.41
N MET A 147 45.43 -37.37 -9.13
CA MET A 147 45.87 -38.76 -9.02
C MET A 147 44.69 -39.71 -9.26
#